data_AF-A0A1G8MSD9-F1
#
_entry.id   AF-A0A1G8MSD9-F1
#
_cell.length_a   1.000
_cell.length_b   1.000
_cell.length_c   1.000
_cell.angle_alpha   90.00
_cell.angle_beta   90.00
_cell.angle_gamma   90.00
#
_symmetry.space_group_name_H-M   'P 1'
#
loop_
_entity.id
_entity.type
_entity.pdbx_description
1 polymer ?
#
loop_
_entity_poly.entity_id
_entity_poly.type
_entity_poly.pdbx_seq_one_letter_code
_entity_poly.pdbx_strand_id
1 'polypeptide(L)'
;MTLTIYTKPGCFPCRKTIEKFQDAGLSPQIVDVSTTPAALEYITEELGYSQAPVVMYDKDGSEDHWSGLNPTKISHVIELHTS
;
A
#
# COMPACT_ATOMS: atom_id res chain seq x y z
N MET A 1 1.09 -3.01 13.83
CA MET A 1 1.18 -3.11 12.35
C MET A 1 1.10 -1.72 11.77
N THR A 2 1.98 -1.40 10.83
CA THR A 2 1.86 -0.21 9.98
C THR A 2 1.44 -0.65 8.58
N LEU A 3 0.70 0.21 7.87
CA LEU A 3 0.25 -0.05 6.51
C LEU A 3 0.27 1.27 5.75
N THR A 4 1.12 1.36 4.73
CA THR A 4 1.27 2.55 3.89
C THR A 4 0.90 2.19 2.46
N ILE A 5 0.10 3.03 1.81
CA ILE A 5 -0.31 2.87 0.42
C ILE A 5 0.14 4.11 -0.34
N TYR A 6 1.11 3.93 -1.21
CA TYR A 6 1.55 4.93 -2.18
C TYR A 6 0.61 4.91 -3.37
N THR A 7 0.10 6.09 -3.74
CA THR A 7 -0.97 6.26 -4.70
C THR A 7 -0.67 7.38 -5.70
N LYS A 8 -1.53 7.51 -6.71
CA LYS A 8 -1.52 8.64 -7.65
C LYS A 8 -2.94 9.04 -8.03
N PRO A 9 -3.18 10.28 -8.51
CA PRO A 9 -4.50 10.73 -8.94
C PRO A 9 -5.11 9.84 -10.04
N GLY A 10 -6.43 9.65 -10.01
CA GLY A 10 -7.16 8.86 -11.02
C GLY A 10 -6.89 7.35 -10.99
N CYS A 11 -6.20 6.84 -9.97
CA CYS A 11 -5.83 5.43 -9.86
C CYS A 11 -6.98 4.57 -9.30
N PHE A 12 -7.77 3.93 -10.17
CA PHE A 12 -8.82 2.99 -9.74
C PHE A 12 -8.29 1.83 -8.86
N PRO A 13 -7.15 1.18 -9.18
CA PRO A 13 -6.55 0.16 -8.31
C PRO A 13 -6.24 0.69 -6.90
N CYS A 14 -5.73 1.92 -6.78
CA CYS A 14 -5.40 2.54 -5.50
C CYS A 14 -6.64 2.70 -4.64
N ARG A 15 -7.71 3.30 -5.21
CA ARG A 15 -8.99 3.46 -4.52
C ARG A 15 -9.54 2.11 -4.03
N LYS A 16 -9.48 1.07 -4.87
CA LYS A 16 -9.97 -0.27 -4.50
C LYS A 16 -9.16 -0.94 -3.40
N THR A 17 -7.84 -0.77 -3.40
CA THR A 17 -6.99 -1.26 -2.31
C THR A 17 -7.31 -0.54 -1.00
N ILE A 18 -7.47 0.79 -1.03
CA ILE A 18 -7.84 1.60 0.15
C ILE A 18 -9.20 1.16 0.72
N GLU A 19 -10.23 1.10 -0.13
CA GLU A 19 -11.58 0.66 0.25
C GLU A 19 -11.54 -0.69 0.96
N LYS A 20 -10.84 -1.68 0.39
CA LYS A 20 -10.75 -3.03 0.98
C LYS A 20 -10.13 -3.04 2.38
N PHE A 21 -9.08 -2.25 2.60
CA PHE A 21 -8.47 -2.17 3.93
C PHE A 21 -9.35 -1.42 4.92
N GLN A 22 -9.98 -0.32 4.50
CA GLN A 22 -10.89 0.44 5.34
C GLN A 22 -12.15 -0.35 5.71
N ASP A 23 -12.73 -1.10 4.77
CA ASP A 23 -13.88 -1.99 5.00
C ASP A 23 -13.55 -3.09 6.02
N ALA A 24 -12.28 -3.51 6.10
CA ALA A 24 -11.78 -4.46 7.09
C ALA A 24 -11.36 -3.81 8.43
N GLY A 25 -11.57 -2.51 8.59
CA GLY A 25 -11.26 -1.76 9.82
C GLY A 25 -9.82 -1.27 9.93
N LEU A 26 -8.99 -1.44 8.90
CA LEU A 26 -7.63 -0.92 8.88
C LEU A 26 -7.60 0.55 8.47
N SER A 27 -6.66 1.30 9.05
CA SER A 27 -6.43 2.71 8.74
C SER A 27 -5.07 2.92 8.04
N PRO A 28 -4.95 2.62 6.73
CA PRO A 28 -3.70 2.80 6.01
C PRO A 28 -3.29 4.27 5.92
N GLN A 29 -1.99 4.54 6.04
CA GLN A 29 -1.40 5.82 5.67
C GLN A 29 -1.40 5.95 4.15
N ILE A 30 -1.96 7.02 3.61
CA ILE A 30 -2.05 7.24 2.17
C ILE A 30 -1.04 8.31 1.77
N VAL A 31 -0.17 7.98 0.82
CA VAL A 31 0.85 8.90 0.30
C VAL A 31 0.61 9.09 -1.19
N ASP A 32 0.31 10.31 -1.62
CA ASP A 32 0.23 10.63 -3.06
C ASP A 32 1.64 10.95 -3.57
N VAL A 33 2.16 10.08 -4.44
CA VAL A 33 3.52 10.23 -4.98
C VAL A 33 3.61 11.33 -6.03
N SER A 34 2.49 11.78 -6.60
CA SER A 34 2.47 12.92 -7.54
C SER A 34 2.78 14.24 -6.84
N THR A 35 2.57 14.32 -5.53
CA THR A 35 2.83 15.52 -4.72
C THR A 35 3.96 15.31 -3.72
N THR A 36 4.55 14.12 -3.65
CA THR A 36 5.57 13.75 -2.67
C THR A 36 6.81 13.18 -3.38
N PRO A 37 7.72 14.04 -3.87
CA PRO A 37 8.88 13.59 -4.67
C PRO A 37 9.74 12.53 -3.99
N ALA A 38 9.99 12.67 -2.69
CA ALA A 38 10.77 11.68 -1.93
C ALA A 38 10.08 10.30 -1.87
N ALA A 39 8.74 10.26 -1.83
CA ALA A 39 8.01 9.00 -1.88
C ALA A 39 8.04 8.38 -3.27
N LEU A 40 8.00 9.20 -4.33
CA LEU A 40 8.14 8.72 -5.70
C LEU A 40 9.52 8.09 -5.91
N GLU A 41 10.59 8.81 -5.55
CA GLU A 41 11.97 8.34 -5.62
C GLU A 41 12.15 7.03 -4.84
N TYR A 42 11.63 6.97 -3.62
CA TYR A 42 11.68 5.75 -2.81
C TYR A 42 11.02 4.55 -3.52
N ILE A 43 9.80 4.72 -4.06
CA ILE A 43 9.13 3.57 -4.71
C ILE A 43 9.75 3.21 -6.07
N THR A 44 10.35 4.16 -6.81
CA THR A 44 10.92 3.88 -8.14
C THR A 44 12.37 3.42 -8.07
N GLU A 45 13.21 4.15 -7.34
CA GLU A 45 14.66 3.94 -7.33
C GLU A 45 15.08 2.87 -6.31
N GLU A 46 14.50 2.89 -5.11
CA GLU A 46 14.87 1.95 -4.04
C GLU A 46 14.10 0.63 -4.17
N LEU A 47 12.78 0.69 -4.40
CA LEU A 47 11.92 -0.51 -4.50
C LEU A 47 11.75 -1.04 -5.93
N GLY A 48 12.08 -0.25 -6.96
CA GLY A 48 12.00 -0.66 -8.36
C GLY A 48 10.58 -0.73 -8.96
N TYR A 49 9.58 -0.11 -8.32
CA TYR A 49 8.20 -0.14 -8.80
C TYR A 49 7.86 1.02 -9.74
N SER A 50 7.12 0.73 -10.80
CA SER A 50 6.59 1.73 -11.75
C SER A 50 5.06 1.82 -11.74
N GLN A 51 4.39 0.98 -10.94
CA GLN A 51 2.93 0.88 -10.88
C GLN A 51 2.40 1.27 -9.50
N ALA A 52 1.26 1.95 -9.49
CA ALA A 52 0.51 2.26 -8.28
C ALA A 52 -0.76 1.39 -8.18
N PRO A 53 -1.22 1.03 -6.97
CA PRO A 53 -0.63 1.39 -5.68
C PRO A 53 0.65 0.61 -5.40
N VAL A 54 1.57 1.16 -4.61
CA VAL A 54 2.55 0.36 -3.87
C VAL A 54 2.05 0.27 -2.44
N VAL A 55 1.91 -0.94 -1.92
CA VAL A 55 1.50 -1.18 -0.53
C VAL A 55 2.70 -1.72 0.22
N MET A 56 2.95 -1.14 1.39
CA MET A 56 3.94 -1.61 2.35
C MET A 56 3.26 -1.88 3.66
N TYR A 57 3.65 -2.94 4.34
CA TYR A 57 3.25 -3.19 5.72
C TYR A 57 4.41 -3.70 6.54
N ASP A 58 4.42 -3.32 7.82
CA ASP A 58 5.29 -3.89 8.85
C ASP A 58 4.42 -4.47 9.95
N LYS A 59 4.64 -5.74 10.29
CA LYS A 59 4.09 -6.38 11.48
C LYS A 59 5.24 -7.02 12.26
N ASP A 60 5.40 -6.60 13.52
CA ASP A 60 6.34 -7.16 14.48
C ASP A 60 7.80 -7.22 13.96
N GLY A 61 8.21 -6.20 13.18
CA GLY A 61 9.55 -6.11 12.59
C GLY A 61 9.77 -6.94 11.32
N SER A 62 8.70 -7.51 10.78
CA SER A 62 8.68 -8.11 9.44
C SER A 62 7.98 -7.18 8.47
N GLU A 63 8.75 -6.65 7.51
CA GLU A 63 8.27 -5.79 6.43
C GLU A 63 8.08 -6.61 5.15
N ASP A 64 6.98 -6.35 4.42
CA ASP A 64 6.79 -6.80 3.04
C ASP A 64 6.02 -5.73 2.25
N HIS A 65 6.16 -5.77 0.93
CA HIS A 65 5.58 -4.80 0.02
C HIS A 65 5.18 -5.42 -1.33
N TRP A 66 4.32 -4.72 -2.05
CA TRP A 66 3.94 -5.10 -3.42
C TRP A 66 3.41 -3.91 -4.20
N SER A 67 3.32 -4.06 -5.52
CA SER A 67 2.62 -3.10 -6.39
C SER A 67 1.36 -3.71 -7.02
N GLY A 68 0.41 -2.84 -7.37
CA GLY A 68 -0.85 -3.19 -8.02
C GLY A 68 -1.97 -3.64 -7.06
N LEU A 69 -3.18 -3.77 -7.62
CA LEU A 69 -4.30 -4.35 -6.90
C LEU A 69 -4.11 -5.87 -6.82
N ASN A 70 -3.77 -6.37 -5.64
CA ASN A 70 -3.52 -7.79 -5.37
C ASN A 70 -4.48 -8.29 -4.28
N PRO A 71 -5.65 -8.87 -4.64
CA PRO A 71 -6.64 -9.33 -3.67
C PRO A 71 -6.07 -10.36 -2.67
N THR A 72 -5.17 -11.23 -3.11
CA THR A 72 -4.56 -12.25 -2.24
C THR A 72 -3.68 -11.63 -1.17
N LYS A 73 -2.77 -10.72 -1.53
CA LYS A 73 -1.94 -10.01 -0.54
C LYS A 73 -2.78 -9.10 0.38
N ILE A 74 -3.85 -8.49 -0.14
CA ILE A 74 -4.78 -7.70 0.67
C ILE A 74 -5.46 -8.57 1.73
N SER A 75 -6.04 -9.72 1.34
CA SER A 75 -6.67 -10.65 2.30
C SER A 75 -5.67 -11.14 3.34
N HIS A 76 -4.45 -11.47 2.93
CA HIS A 76 -3.39 -11.89 3.85
C HIS A 76 -3.08 -10.83 4.91
N VAL A 77 -2.91 -9.56 4.52
CA VAL A 77 -2.66 -8.46 5.47
C VAL A 77 -3.86 -8.23 6.40
N ILE A 78 -5.09 -8.40 5.91
CA ILE A 78 -6.30 -8.32 6.75
C ILE A 78 -6.30 -9.44 7.81
N GLU A 79 -6.00 -10.67 7.42
CA GLU A 79 -5.91 -11.81 8.35
C GLU A 79 -4.82 -11.58 9.42
N LEU A 80 -3.67 -11.05 8.99
CA LEU A 80 -2.58 -10.67 9.90
C LEU A 80 -2.99 -9.55 10.86
N HIS A 81 -3.88 -8.64 10.48
CA HIS A 81 -4.34 -7.58 11.38
C HIS A 81 -5.23 -8.11 12.51
N THR A 82 -6.05 -9.12 12.20
CA THR A 82 -7.01 -9.71 13.13
C THR A 82 -6.41 -10.77 14.06
N SER A 83 -5.15 -11.17 13.83
CA SER A 83 -4.41 -12.18 14.59
C SER A 83 -3.43 -11.55 15.57
#